data_AF-A0A9W8DZZ1-F1
#
_entry.id   AF-A0A9W8DZZ1-F1
#
_cell.length_a   1.000
_cell.length_b   1.000
_cell.length_c   1.000
_cell.angle_alpha   90.00
_cell.angle_beta   90.00
_cell.angle_gamma   90.00
#
_symmetry.space_group_name_H-M   'P 1'
#
loop_
_entity.id
_entity.type
_entity.pdbx_description
1 polymer ?
#
loop_
_entity_poly.entity_id
_entity_poly.type
_entity_poly.pdbx_seq_one_letter_code
_entity_poly.pdbx_strand_id
1 'polypeptide(L)' 'MSDHTQTNIITLTRHVLTEQYHHKDATGDLTLLLTAIQLGCKFVESCVRKAALVYL' A
#
# COMPACT_ATOMS: atom_id res chain seq x y z
N MET A 1 33.44 -11.17 10.29
CA MET A 1 32.68 -9.94 10.00
C MET A 1 31.24 -10.37 9.86
N SER A 2 30.38 -9.98 10.81
CA SER A 2 28.97 -10.36 10.83
C SER A 2 28.29 -9.85 9.56
N ASP A 3 27.79 -10.77 8.75
CA ASP A 3 27.05 -10.48 7.53
C ASP A 3 25.68 -9.91 7.93
N HIS A 4 25.59 -8.57 7.99
CA HIS A 4 24.34 -7.88 8.23
C HIS A 4 23.54 -7.87 6.93
N THR A 5 22.67 -8.86 6.74
CA THR A 5 21.64 -8.83 5.70
C THR A 5 20.78 -7.58 5.92
N GLN A 6 20.90 -6.57 5.06
CA GLN A 6 20.01 -5.42 5.07
C GLN A 6 18.67 -5.80 4.44
N THR A 7 17.67 -6.12 5.26
CA THR A 7 16.30 -6.36 4.79
C THR A 7 15.66 -5.03 4.37
N ASN A 8 15.39 -4.87 3.07
CA ASN A 8 14.68 -3.71 2.55
C ASN A 8 13.17 -3.98 2.50
N ILE A 9 12.43 -3.45 3.47
CA ILE A 9 10.96 -3.54 3.50
C ILE A 9 10.39 -2.44 2.59
N ILE A 10 9.74 -2.86 1.51
CA ILE A 10 9.06 -1.95 0.59
C ILE A 10 7.55 -2.06 0.80
N THR A 11 6.93 -0.99 1.29
CA THR A 11 5.47 -0.89 1.33
C THR A 11 4.93 -0.51 -0.03
N LEU A 12 3.68 -0.88 -0.33
CA LEU A 12 3.07 -0.50 -1.60
C LEU A 12 3.01 1.03 -1.78
N THR A 13 2.81 1.81 -0.71
CA THR A 13 2.90 3.28 -0.79
C THR A 13 4.30 3.75 -1.15
N ARG A 14 5.35 3.16 -0.55
CA ARG A 14 6.74 3.46 -0.91
C ARG A 14 7.01 3.13 -2.38
N HIS A 15 6.58 1.97 -2.83
CA HIS A 15 6.74 1.54 -4.22
C HIS A 15 6.06 2.51 -5.19
N VAL A 16 4.77 2.82 -4.99
CA VAL A 16 4.02 3.72 -5.88
C VAL A 16 4.65 5.12 -5.93
N LEU A 17 5.08 5.67 -4.80
CA LEU A 17 5.77 6.96 -4.77
C LEU A 17 7.12 6.91 -5.49
N THR A 18 7.91 5.86 -5.27
CA THR A 18 9.19 5.68 -5.98
C THR A 18 8.99 5.61 -7.49
N GLU A 19 8.00 4.85 -7.97
CA GLU A 19 7.69 4.78 -9.40
C GLU A 19 7.20 6.13 -9.93
N GLN A 20 6.33 6.84 -9.20
CA GLN A 20 5.89 8.18 -9.60
C GLN A 20 7.07 9.13 -9.80
N TYR A 21 8.06 9.14 -8.88
CA TYR A 21 9.25 10.00 -9.00
C TYR A 21 10.11 9.67 -10.22
N HIS A 22 10.09 8.43 -10.72
CA HIS A 22 10.78 8.05 -11.94
C HIS A 22 10.12 8.63 -13.21
N HIS A 23 8.84 9.00 -13.14
CA HIS A 23 8.08 9.58 -14.24
C HIS A 23 7.91 11.10 -14.07
N LYS A 24 8.74 11.88 -14.78
CA LYS A 24 8.77 13.36 -14.65
C LYS A 24 7.45 14.07 -14.97
N ASP A 25 6.61 13.46 -15.80
CA ASP A 25 5.31 14.00 -16.20
C ASP A 25 4.17 13.59 -15.26
N ALA A 26 4.44 12.74 -14.26
CA ALA A 26 3.43 12.27 -13.34
C ALA A 26 3.03 13.37 -12.34
N THR A 27 1.80 13.85 -12.45
CA THR A 27 1.18 14.86 -11.57
C THR A 27 0.69 14.29 -10.23
N GLY A 28 0.63 12.96 -10.11
CA GLY A 28 0.23 12.24 -8.90
C GLY A 28 -1.22 11.76 -8.87
N ASP A 29 -2.00 11.99 -9.92
CA ASP A 29 -3.38 11.53 -10.02
C ASP A 29 -3.48 9.99 -9.94
N LEU A 30 -2.58 9.28 -10.62
CA LEU A 30 -2.49 7.82 -10.53
C LEU A 30 -2.10 7.35 -9.12
N THR A 31 -1.16 8.05 -8.46
CA THR A 31 -0.77 7.73 -7.09
C THR A 31 -1.93 7.91 -6.12
N LEU A 32 -2.73 8.96 -6.31
CA LEU A 32 -3.93 9.21 -5.51
C LEU A 32 -4.97 8.12 -5.73
N LEU A 33 -5.22 7.74 -6.99
CA LEU A 33 -6.12 6.64 -7.35
C LEU A 33 -5.70 5.32 -6.69
N LEU A 34 -4.42 4.95 -6.81
CA LEU A 34 -3.90 3.72 -6.23
C LEU A 34 -3.99 3.73 -4.70
N THR A 35 -3.72 4.88 -4.07
CA THR A 35 -3.86 5.06 -2.62
C THR A 35 -5.31 4.90 -2.16
N ALA A 36 -6.28 5.44 -2.91
CA ALA A 36 -7.70 5.30 -2.62
C ALA A 36 -8.17 3.84 -2.74
N ILE A 37 -7.72 3.12 -3.77
CA ILE A 37 -7.99 1.68 -3.93
C ILE A 37 -7.45 0.90 -2.73
N GLN A 38 -6.22 1.20 -2.33
CA GLN A 38 -5.56 0.54 -1.21
C GLN A 38 -6.30 0.73 0.11
N LEU A 39 -6.83 1.94 0.36
CA LEU A 39 -7.70 2.24 1.48
C LEU A 39 -9.02 1.45 1.39
N GLY A 40 -9.65 1.42 0.22
CA GLY A 40 -10.89 0.68 -0.02
C GLY A 40 -10.75 -0.81 0.31
N CYS A 41 -9.67 -1.46 -0.16
CA CYS A 41 -9.41 -2.86 0.15
C CYS A 41 -9.27 -3.12 1.66
N LYS A 42 -8.53 -2.26 2.37
CA LYS A 42 -8.37 -2.37 3.84
C LYS A 42 -9.69 -2.12 4.58
N PHE A 43 -10.50 -1.20 4.09
CA PHE A 43 -11.82 -0.94 4.66
C PHE A 43 -12.74 -2.16 4.51
N VAL A 44 -12.85 -2.72 3.31
CA VAL A 44 -13.66 -3.92 3.05
C VAL A 44 -13.19 -5.10 3.91
N GLU A 45 -11.88 -5.33 3.99
CA GLU A 45 -11.28 -6.34 4.84
C GLU A 45 -11.70 -6.17 6.32
N SER A 46 -11.62 -4.95 6.85
CA SER A 46 -12.05 -4.63 8.21
C SER A 46 -13.55 -4.89 8.43
N CYS A 47 -14.39 -4.52 7.46
CA CYS A 47 -15.83 -4.78 7.51
C CYS A 47 -16.15 -6.27 7.54
N VAL A 48 -15.53 -7.06 6.66
CA VAL A 48 -15.71 -8.52 6.61
C VAL A 48 -15.26 -9.17 7.92
N ARG A 49 -14.11 -8.77 8.46
CA ARG A 49 -13.61 -9.28 9.74
C ARG A 49 -14.57 -8.98 10.90
N LYS A 50 -15.14 -7.78 10.96
CA LYS A 50 -16.13 -7.41 11.98
C LYS A 50 -17.43 -8.16 11.81
N ALA A 51 -17.91 -8.33 10.58
CA ALA A 51 -19.10 -9.11 10.30
C ALA A 51 -18.95 -10.56 10.78
N ALA A 52 -17.77 -11.17 10.57
CA ALA A 52 -17.48 -12.50 11.08
C ALA A 52 -17.56 -12.60 12.61
N LEU A 53 -17.25 -11.54 13.37
CA LEU A 53 -17.37 -11.56 14.84
C LEU A 53 -18.80 -11.36 15.34
N VAL A 54 -19.66 -10.73 14.54
CA VAL A 54 -21.06 -10.45 14.91
C VAL A 54 -21.99 -11.60 14.51
N TYR A 55 -21.68 -12.26 13.39
CA TYR A 55 -22.55 -13.27 12.77
C TYR A 55 -22.05 -14.73 12.89
N LEU A 56 -20.90 -14.98 13.53
CA LEU A 56 -20.49 -16.30 14.04
C LEU A 56 -20.69 -16.35 15.56
#